data_AF-A0A1I6W354-F1
#
_entry.id   AF-A0A1I6W354-F1
#
_cell.length_a   1.000
_cell.length_b   1.000
_cell.length_c   1.000
_cell.angle_alpha   90.00
_cell.angle_beta   90.00
_cell.angle_gamma   90.00
#
_symmetry.space_group_name_H-M   'P 1'
#
loop_
_entity.id
_entity.type
_entity.pdbx_description
1 polymer ?
#
loop_
_entity_poly.entity_id
_entity_poly.type
_entity_poly.pdbx_seq_one_letter_code
_entity_poly.pdbx_strand_id
1 'polypeptide(L)'
;MFASYKFKKPVARSLSIGSLIVFLLLTGIYLYFLHTGSEKVWLESIRYLGVFGILLGIMIQTVVNVIPVPGEFVSLFLIEIYGAVAGGFYSWIGGILGAVLAYYLSDWLARSIIESLTNPYLIKIDRWLQKQGDTGLLILRFVPLVPYHFINYTAGILGVNRRVFIWTTALGILPYTISVSSPFAGVRYGRFLPFILGGGPFILSFIFSIVLRKKCKNRNYREGRVQEMVKVILLVLFLLALYWLVPYILTAGFGIGVLKRKDSSAKIAFTFDDGSNSIYTPQLLDLLKINNMKATFFVVGSKAEQYPELIERIRAEGHLIGIHNYVHKSNWIMDHWMIRRHLRKSASIIENITGERPIYYRPPWGLLNVSDFFLMKKYKIIL
;
A
#
# COMPACT_ATOMS: atom_id res chain seq x y z
N MET A 1 -5.88 -41.16 32.48
CA MET A 1 -4.92 -41.68 31.47
C MET A 1 -5.02 -40.76 30.26
N PHE A 2 -4.12 -39.77 30.15
CA PHE A 2 -4.32 -38.61 29.27
C PHE A 2 -3.62 -38.80 27.93
N ALA A 3 -4.38 -38.96 26.86
CA ALA A 3 -3.84 -38.89 25.50
C ALA A 3 -3.68 -37.41 25.09
N SER A 4 -2.44 -36.91 25.17
CA SER A 4 -2.04 -35.64 24.56
C SER A 4 -2.14 -35.77 23.03
N TYR A 5 -3.22 -35.29 22.42
CA TYR A 5 -3.24 -35.10 20.97
C TYR A 5 -2.45 -33.83 20.64
N LYS A 6 -1.13 -33.99 20.45
CA LYS A 6 -0.31 -32.99 19.76
C LYS A 6 -0.84 -32.90 18.34
N PHE A 7 -1.35 -31.74 17.92
CA PHE A 7 -1.39 -31.43 16.49
C PHE A 7 0.00 -31.75 15.94
N LYS A 8 0.10 -32.73 15.02
CA LYS A 8 1.38 -33.08 14.42
C LYS A 8 1.90 -31.80 13.76
N LYS A 9 2.98 -31.22 14.32
CA LYS A 9 3.75 -30.08 13.79
C LYS A 9 3.86 -30.03 12.25
N PRO A 10 3.99 -31.16 11.50
CA PRO A 10 3.99 -31.13 10.04
C PRO A 10 2.74 -30.52 9.40
N VAL A 11 1.51 -30.77 9.89
CA VAL A 11 0.28 -30.30 9.24
C VAL A 11 0.16 -28.77 9.27
N ALA A 12 0.48 -28.15 10.42
CA ALA A 12 0.49 -26.69 10.56
C ALA A 12 1.57 -26.03 9.68
N ARG A 13 2.74 -26.67 9.54
CA ARG A 13 3.80 -26.20 8.63
C ARG A 13 3.37 -26.31 7.16
N SER A 14 2.77 -27.42 6.76
CA SER A 14 2.30 -27.62 5.38
C SER A 14 1.21 -26.62 4.99
N LEU A 15 0.27 -26.29 5.88
CA LEU A 15 -0.74 -25.26 5.66
C LEU A 15 -0.14 -23.84 5.56
N SER A 16 0.88 -23.53 6.37
CA SER A 16 1.59 -22.24 6.27
C SER A 16 2.43 -22.11 4.99
N ILE A 17 3.02 -23.21 4.51
CA ILE A 17 3.78 -23.24 3.25
C ILE A 17 2.80 -23.14 2.06
N GLY A 18 1.69 -23.87 2.10
CA GLY A 18 0.66 -23.82 1.06
C GLY A 18 0.05 -22.41 0.91
N SER A 19 -0.29 -21.76 2.02
CA SER A 19 -0.78 -20.36 2.00
C SER A 19 0.27 -19.38 1.47
N LEU A 20 1.54 -19.55 1.83
CA LEU A 20 2.63 -18.74 1.28
C LEU A 20 2.82 -18.96 -0.23
N ILE A 21 2.71 -20.19 -0.71
CA ILE A 21 2.79 -20.51 -2.15
C ILE A 21 1.64 -19.85 -2.90
N VAL A 22 0.40 -19.99 -2.41
CA VAL A 22 -0.78 -19.34 -3.01
C VAL A 22 -0.60 -17.82 -3.04
N PHE A 23 -0.12 -17.23 -1.95
CA PHE A 23 0.20 -15.80 -1.88
C PHE A 23 1.22 -15.38 -2.94
N LEU A 24 2.34 -16.12 -3.07
CA LEU A 24 3.39 -15.80 -4.03
C LEU A 24 2.92 -15.98 -5.48
N LEU A 25 2.10 -17.00 -5.76
CA LEU A 25 1.50 -17.23 -7.07
C LEU A 25 0.54 -16.10 -7.45
N LEU A 26 -0.40 -15.73 -6.57
CA LEU A 26 -1.34 -14.63 -6.81
C LEU A 26 -0.62 -13.30 -7.02
N THR A 27 0.42 -13.04 -6.22
CA THR A 27 1.28 -11.86 -6.36
C THR A 27 2.04 -11.88 -7.69
N GLY A 28 2.63 -13.02 -8.06
CA GLY A 28 3.36 -13.20 -9.32
C GLY A 28 2.46 -13.01 -10.55
N ILE A 29 1.24 -13.57 -10.52
CA ILE A 29 0.23 -13.38 -11.57
C ILE A 29 -0.14 -11.90 -11.69
N TYR A 30 -0.38 -11.21 -10.57
CA TYR A 30 -0.69 -9.78 -10.59
C TYR A 30 0.45 -8.93 -11.16
N LEU A 31 1.69 -9.18 -10.72
CA LEU A 31 2.87 -8.48 -11.23
C LEU A 31 3.13 -8.76 -12.70
N TYR A 32 2.87 -9.99 -13.17
CA TYR A 32 2.92 -10.34 -14.58
C TYR A 32 1.91 -9.51 -15.39
N PHE A 33 0.66 -9.40 -14.93
CA PHE A 33 -0.33 -8.58 -15.61
C PHE A 33 0.02 -7.09 -15.65
N LEU A 34 0.55 -6.55 -14.56
CA LEU A 34 1.08 -5.18 -14.53
C LEU A 34 2.25 -4.98 -15.50
N HIS A 35 3.09 -6.00 -15.68
CA HIS A 35 4.23 -5.93 -16.60
C HIS A 35 3.78 -6.00 -18.07
N THR A 36 2.78 -6.81 -18.39
CA THR A 36 2.28 -6.99 -19.76
C THR A 36 1.28 -5.91 -20.22
N GLY A 37 0.87 -4.99 -19.34
CA GLY A 37 -0.13 -3.97 -19.67
C GLY A 37 -1.54 -4.52 -19.93
N SER A 38 -1.75 -5.81 -19.62
CA SER A 38 -3.01 -6.53 -19.85
C SER A 38 -3.98 -6.42 -18.68
N GLU A 39 -3.61 -5.70 -17.62
CA GLU A 39 -4.42 -5.53 -16.41
C GLU A 39 -5.77 -4.87 -16.72
N LYS A 40 -5.78 -3.86 -17.60
CA LYS A 40 -7.00 -3.09 -17.92
C LYS A 40 -8.06 -3.96 -18.59
N VAL A 41 -7.66 -4.85 -19.50
CA VAL A 41 -8.57 -5.73 -20.25
C VAL A 41 -9.30 -6.69 -19.30
N TRP A 42 -8.59 -7.28 -18.34
CA TRP A 42 -9.17 -8.19 -17.37
C TRP A 42 -10.06 -7.49 -16.34
N LEU A 43 -9.60 -6.35 -15.81
CA LEU A 43 -10.37 -5.55 -14.85
C LEU A 43 -11.68 -5.05 -15.47
N GLU A 44 -11.65 -4.59 -16.71
CA GLU A 44 -12.85 -4.21 -17.44
C GLU A 44 -13.77 -5.40 -17.72
N SER A 45 -13.22 -6.57 -18.08
CA SER A 45 -14.03 -7.78 -18.31
C SER A 45 -14.85 -8.19 -17.08
N ILE A 46 -14.26 -8.13 -15.89
CA ILE A 46 -14.97 -8.41 -14.63
C ILE A 46 -16.02 -7.33 -14.35
N ARG A 47 -15.71 -6.07 -14.66
CA ARG A 47 -16.66 -4.95 -14.50
C ARG A 47 -17.87 -5.08 -15.44
N TYR A 48 -17.68 -5.57 -16.66
CA TYR A 48 -18.77 -5.80 -17.64
C TYR A 48 -19.78 -6.86 -17.18
N LEU A 49 -19.41 -7.76 -16.26
CA LEU A 49 -20.35 -8.70 -15.65
C LEU A 49 -21.38 -8.02 -14.72
N GLY A 50 -21.24 -6.71 -14.45
CA GLY A 50 -22.17 -5.94 -13.64
C GLY A 50 -22.33 -6.52 -12.24
N VAL A 51 -23.59 -6.78 -11.83
CA VAL A 51 -23.91 -7.34 -10.51
C VAL A 51 -23.26 -8.71 -10.28
N PHE A 52 -23.15 -9.54 -11.32
CA PHE A 52 -22.52 -10.86 -11.18
C PHE A 52 -21.03 -10.75 -10.84
N GLY A 53 -20.33 -9.76 -11.41
CA GLY A 53 -18.93 -9.48 -11.05
C GLY A 53 -18.78 -9.09 -9.58
N ILE A 54 -19.71 -8.27 -9.06
CA ILE A 54 -19.71 -7.84 -7.65
C ILE A 54 -19.93 -9.05 -6.74
N LEU A 55 -20.95 -9.86 -7.04
CA LEU A 55 -21.27 -11.07 -6.25
C LEU A 55 -20.12 -12.07 -6.27
N LEU A 56 -19.50 -12.30 -7.44
CA LEU A 56 -18.33 -13.15 -7.57
C LEU A 56 -17.16 -12.62 -6.73
N GLY A 57 -16.92 -11.31 -6.77
CA GLY A 57 -15.90 -10.66 -5.96
C GLY A 57 -16.10 -10.83 -4.45
N ILE A 58 -17.33 -10.62 -3.97
CA ILE A 58 -17.71 -10.83 -2.57
C ILE A 58 -17.56 -12.31 -2.18
N MET A 59 -17.96 -13.24 -3.07
CA MET A 59 -17.82 -14.67 -2.84
C MET A 59 -16.35 -15.09 -2.71
N ILE A 60 -15.48 -14.63 -3.62
CA ILE A 60 -14.04 -14.89 -3.56
C ILE A 60 -13.46 -14.32 -2.26
N GLN A 61 -13.78 -13.07 -1.91
CA GLN A 61 -13.34 -12.46 -0.66
C GLN A 61 -13.79 -13.27 0.56
N THR A 62 -15.03 -13.76 0.55
CA THR A 62 -15.61 -14.61 1.60
C THR A 62 -14.79 -15.89 1.75
N VAL A 63 -14.56 -16.61 0.65
CA VAL A 63 -13.81 -17.89 0.66
C VAL A 63 -12.38 -17.68 1.13
N VAL A 64 -11.68 -16.67 0.61
CA VAL A 64 -10.29 -16.38 1.02
C VAL A 64 -10.22 -16.05 2.50
N ASN A 65 -11.18 -15.31 3.05
CA ASN A 65 -11.20 -14.95 4.47
C ASN A 65 -11.53 -16.11 5.42
N VAL A 66 -12.07 -17.21 4.90
CA VAL A 66 -12.27 -18.47 5.66
C VAL A 66 -10.99 -19.25 5.78
N ILE A 67 -10.04 -19.08 4.86
CA ILE A 67 -8.75 -19.77 4.85
C ILE A 67 -7.72 -18.82 5.50
N PRO A 68 -6.67 -19.31 6.18
CA PRO A 68 -5.60 -18.45 6.71
C PRO A 68 -4.67 -17.94 5.59
N VAL A 69 -5.25 -17.40 4.52
CA VAL A 69 -4.56 -16.70 3.43
C VAL A 69 -4.88 -15.21 3.57
N PRO A 70 -3.91 -14.32 3.35
CA PRO A 70 -4.14 -12.88 3.33
C PRO A 70 -5.28 -12.47 2.38
N GLY A 71 -6.45 -12.14 2.94
CA GLY A 71 -7.62 -11.65 2.19
C GLY A 71 -7.45 -10.24 1.64
N GLU A 72 -6.36 -9.57 2.01
CA GLU A 72 -6.00 -8.23 1.62
C GLU A 72 -5.81 -8.10 0.09
N PHE A 73 -5.36 -9.16 -0.59
CA PHE A 73 -5.18 -9.12 -2.05
C PHE A 73 -6.51 -8.96 -2.77
N VAL A 74 -7.51 -9.76 -2.40
CA VAL A 74 -8.84 -9.68 -3.00
C VAL A 74 -9.46 -8.31 -2.74
N SER A 75 -9.21 -7.73 -1.55
CA SER A 75 -9.66 -6.38 -1.23
C SER A 75 -9.09 -5.34 -2.20
N LEU A 76 -7.80 -5.43 -2.54
CA LEU A 76 -7.15 -4.53 -3.49
C LEU A 76 -7.73 -4.68 -4.90
N PHE A 77 -8.03 -5.90 -5.35
CA PHE A 77 -8.70 -6.13 -6.63
C PHE A 77 -10.09 -5.51 -6.66
N LEU A 78 -10.90 -5.69 -5.61
CA LEU A 78 -12.22 -5.08 -5.53
C LEU A 78 -12.15 -3.55 -5.55
N ILE A 79 -11.18 -2.99 -4.85
CA ILE A 79 -10.89 -1.55 -4.83
C ILE A 79 -10.43 -1.05 -6.22
N GLU A 80 -9.62 -1.81 -6.94
CA GLU A 80 -9.16 -1.48 -8.29
C GLU A 80 -10.32 -1.48 -9.30
N ILE A 81 -11.15 -2.53 -9.27
CA ILE A 81 -12.26 -2.76 -10.21
C ILE A 81 -13.41 -1.76 -9.99
N TYR A 82 -13.83 -1.60 -8.72
CA TYR A 82 -15.04 -0.86 -8.36
C TYR A 82 -14.76 0.52 -7.72
N GLY A 83 -13.48 0.87 -7.55
CA GLY A 83 -13.06 2.09 -6.88
C GLY A 83 -13.00 1.95 -5.36
N ALA A 84 -12.35 2.92 -4.70
CA ALA A 84 -12.04 2.86 -3.27
C ALA A 84 -13.28 2.70 -2.37
N VAL A 85 -14.37 3.41 -2.65
CA VAL A 85 -15.57 3.38 -1.80
C VAL A 85 -16.36 2.09 -2.02
N ALA A 86 -16.81 1.83 -3.25
CA ALA A 86 -17.64 0.66 -3.54
C ALA A 86 -16.85 -0.65 -3.40
N GLY A 87 -15.61 -0.70 -3.90
CA GLY A 87 -14.73 -1.85 -3.74
C GLY A 87 -14.35 -2.11 -2.28
N GLY A 88 -14.10 -1.05 -1.50
CA GLY A 88 -13.91 -1.15 -0.05
C GLY A 88 -15.15 -1.72 0.65
N PHE A 89 -16.34 -1.23 0.30
CA PHE A 89 -17.61 -1.73 0.84
C PHE A 89 -17.87 -3.20 0.49
N TYR A 90 -17.64 -3.62 -0.76
CA TYR A 90 -17.78 -5.02 -1.16
C TYR A 90 -16.77 -5.93 -0.46
N SER A 91 -15.52 -5.47 -0.31
CA SER A 91 -14.52 -6.19 0.46
C SER A 91 -14.91 -6.31 1.94
N TRP A 92 -15.49 -5.26 2.53
CA TRP A 92 -15.99 -5.27 3.90
C TRP A 92 -17.11 -6.30 4.10
N ILE A 93 -18.07 -6.37 3.16
CA ILE A 93 -19.14 -7.39 3.18
C ILE A 93 -18.53 -8.80 3.10
N GLY A 94 -17.65 -9.07 2.13
CA GLY A 94 -16.98 -10.37 2.01
C GLY A 94 -16.10 -10.70 3.22
N GLY A 95 -15.51 -9.68 3.85
CA GLY A 95 -14.82 -9.72 5.15
C GLY A 95 -15.68 -10.31 6.25
N ILE A 96 -16.87 -9.73 6.45
CA ILE A 96 -17.82 -10.15 7.47
C ILE A 96 -18.33 -11.56 7.17
N LEU A 97 -18.76 -11.83 5.94
CA LEU A 97 -19.28 -13.14 5.54
C LEU A 97 -18.23 -14.23 5.74
N GLY A 98 -16.97 -13.98 5.34
CA GLY A 98 -15.88 -14.94 5.53
C GLY A 98 -15.56 -15.19 7.00
N ALA A 99 -15.56 -14.14 7.83
CA ALA A 99 -15.37 -14.28 9.26
C ALA A 99 -16.50 -15.07 9.95
N VAL A 100 -17.75 -14.83 9.53
CA VAL A 100 -18.93 -15.57 10.01
C VAL A 100 -18.86 -17.03 9.59
N LEU A 101 -18.50 -17.31 8.33
CA LEU A 101 -18.34 -18.68 7.84
C LEU A 101 -17.20 -19.40 8.57
N ALA A 102 -16.07 -18.74 8.83
CA ALA A 102 -14.98 -19.27 9.64
C ALA A 102 -15.41 -19.59 11.08
N TYR A 103 -16.20 -18.71 11.70
CA TYR A 103 -16.79 -18.93 13.02
C TYR A 103 -17.63 -20.21 13.02
N TYR A 104 -18.59 -20.34 12.09
CA TYR A 104 -19.48 -21.51 12.05
C TYR A 104 -18.74 -22.80 11.71
N LEU A 105 -17.78 -22.75 10.79
CA LEU A 105 -16.95 -23.89 10.45
C LEU A 105 -16.18 -24.39 11.68
N SER A 106 -15.60 -23.46 12.46
CA SER A 106 -14.86 -23.83 13.67
C SER A 106 -15.75 -24.27 14.84
N ASP A 107 -16.94 -23.68 15.02
CA ASP A 107 -17.96 -24.14 16.00
C ASP A 107 -18.41 -25.56 15.66
N TRP A 108 -18.69 -25.84 14.38
CA TRP A 108 -19.06 -27.16 13.90
C TRP A 108 -17.95 -28.20 14.11
N LEU A 109 -16.72 -27.91 13.65
CA LEU A 109 -15.57 -28.80 13.83
C LEU A 109 -15.24 -29.03 15.31
N ALA A 110 -15.34 -27.99 16.14
CA ALA A 110 -15.12 -28.11 17.58
C ALA A 110 -16.13 -29.09 18.19
N ARG A 111 -17.43 -28.95 17.91
CA ARG A 111 -18.47 -29.86 18.42
C ARG A 111 -18.21 -31.33 18.08
N SER A 112 -17.61 -31.60 16.92
CA SER A 112 -17.23 -32.97 16.52
C SER A 112 -15.97 -33.52 17.21
N ILE A 113 -15.16 -32.67 17.84
CA ILE A 113 -13.82 -33.00 18.39
C ILE A 113 -13.73 -32.75 19.92
N ILE A 114 -14.81 -32.22 20.53
CA ILE A 114 -14.83 -31.53 21.84
C ILE A 114 -14.46 -32.39 23.07
N GLU A 115 -14.18 -33.68 22.93
CA GLU A 115 -13.63 -34.46 24.06
C GLU A 115 -12.13 -34.20 24.33
N SER A 116 -11.38 -33.47 23.48
CA SER A 116 -9.91 -33.40 23.60
C SER A 116 -9.25 -32.00 23.69
N LEU A 117 -9.99 -30.89 23.57
CA LEU A 117 -9.38 -29.55 23.53
C LEU A 117 -9.10 -28.96 24.93
N THR A 118 -8.04 -29.43 25.57
CA THR A 118 -7.49 -28.93 26.85
C THR A 118 -6.38 -27.90 26.65
N ASN A 119 -6.55 -26.93 25.75
CA ASN A 119 -5.51 -25.90 25.54
C ASN A 119 -5.61 -24.79 26.62
N PRO A 120 -4.59 -24.63 27.49
CA PRO A 120 -4.61 -23.62 28.56
C PRO A 120 -4.75 -22.18 28.06
N TYR A 121 -4.30 -21.89 26.83
CA TYR A 121 -4.46 -20.57 26.22
C TYR A 121 -5.91 -20.26 25.85
N LEU A 122 -6.65 -21.24 25.30
CA LEU A 122 -8.05 -21.07 24.94
C LEU A 122 -8.90 -20.83 26.20
N ILE A 123 -8.64 -21.60 27.27
CA ILE A 123 -9.30 -21.41 28.59
C ILE A 123 -9.03 -20.00 29.14
N LYS A 124 -7.80 -19.48 28.98
CA LYS A 124 -7.45 -18.14 29.43
C LYS A 124 -8.18 -17.06 28.63
N ILE A 125 -8.28 -17.23 27.31
CA ILE A 125 -9.01 -16.31 26.43
C ILE A 125 -10.50 -16.34 26.77
N ASP A 126 -11.08 -17.52 26.95
CA ASP A 126 -12.49 -17.70 27.33
C ASP A 126 -12.82 -16.99 28.65
N ARG A 127 -12.08 -17.29 29.72
CA ARG A 127 -12.25 -16.59 31.02
C ARG A 127 -12.11 -15.07 30.90
N TRP A 128 -11.20 -14.62 30.04
CA TRP A 128 -11.03 -13.19 29.81
C TRP A 128 -12.22 -12.59 29.05
N LEU A 129 -12.71 -13.24 28.00
CA LEU A 129 -13.89 -12.80 27.24
C LEU A 129 -15.13 -12.75 28.14
N GLN A 130 -15.36 -13.78 28.96
CA GLN A 130 -16.44 -13.81 29.94
C GLN A 130 -16.36 -12.63 30.92
N LYS A 131 -15.15 -12.26 31.36
CA LYS A 131 -14.94 -11.14 32.28
C LYS A 131 -15.21 -9.76 31.65
N GLN A 132 -14.93 -9.60 30.35
CA GLN A 132 -15.12 -8.31 29.65
C GLN A 132 -16.53 -8.14 29.06
N GLY A 133 -17.35 -9.19 29.08
CA GLY A 133 -18.65 -9.21 28.42
C GLY A 133 -18.55 -8.97 26.91
N ASP A 134 -19.59 -8.38 26.33
CA ASP A 134 -19.74 -8.21 24.88
C ASP A 134 -18.64 -7.35 24.23
N THR A 135 -17.95 -6.52 25.02
CA THR A 135 -16.87 -5.64 24.53
C THR A 135 -15.52 -6.32 24.42
N GLY A 136 -15.32 -7.48 25.05
CA GLY A 136 -14.04 -8.19 25.05
C GLY A 136 -13.58 -8.56 23.64
N LEU A 137 -14.51 -9.07 22.82
CA LEU A 137 -14.20 -9.44 21.44
C LEU A 137 -13.87 -8.22 20.57
N LEU A 138 -14.55 -7.09 20.81
CA LEU A 138 -14.25 -5.84 20.12
C LEU A 138 -12.81 -5.39 20.42
N ILE A 139 -12.39 -5.42 21.68
CA ILE A 139 -11.02 -5.08 22.09
C ILE A 139 -10.02 -5.94 21.31
N LEU A 140 -10.22 -7.26 21.25
CA LEU A 140 -9.31 -8.15 20.53
C LEU A 140 -9.17 -7.78 19.05
N ARG A 141 -10.24 -7.31 18.41
CA ARG A 141 -10.24 -6.91 17.00
C ARG A 141 -9.49 -5.60 16.75
N PHE A 142 -9.42 -4.73 17.75
CA PHE A 142 -8.69 -3.46 17.67
C PHE A 142 -7.25 -3.54 18.19
N VAL A 143 -6.84 -4.66 18.81
CA VAL A 143 -5.44 -4.86 19.20
C VAL A 143 -4.61 -5.15 17.94
N PRO A 144 -3.61 -4.32 17.62
CA PRO A 144 -2.73 -4.59 16.49
C PRO A 144 -1.96 -5.90 16.70
N LEU A 145 -1.57 -6.55 15.60
CA LEU A 145 -0.76 -7.77 15.57
C LEU A 145 -1.50 -9.06 15.98
N VAL A 146 -2.76 -9.01 16.42
CA VAL A 146 -3.58 -10.22 16.58
C VAL A 146 -4.15 -10.60 15.20
N PRO A 147 -3.82 -11.79 14.65
CA PRO A 147 -4.34 -12.19 13.35
C PRO A 147 -5.86 -12.31 13.37
N TYR A 148 -6.52 -11.71 12.38
CA TYR A 148 -7.98 -11.65 12.34
C TYR A 148 -8.63 -13.04 12.24
N HIS A 149 -8.05 -13.93 11.44
CA HIS A 149 -8.50 -15.33 11.33
C HIS A 149 -8.41 -16.07 12.67
N PHE A 150 -7.37 -15.81 13.47
CA PHE A 150 -7.22 -16.42 14.79
C PHE A 150 -8.39 -16.06 15.71
N ILE A 151 -8.83 -14.79 15.71
CA ILE A 151 -10.00 -14.35 16.48
C ILE A 151 -11.26 -15.08 16.00
N ASN A 152 -11.45 -15.19 14.68
CA ASN A 152 -12.64 -15.80 14.09
C ASN A 152 -12.79 -17.29 14.48
N TYR A 153 -11.74 -18.09 14.33
CA TYR A 153 -11.78 -19.51 14.71
C TYR A 153 -11.86 -19.69 16.23
N THR A 154 -11.13 -18.87 17.00
CA THR A 154 -11.16 -18.95 18.46
C THR A 154 -12.55 -18.66 19.00
N ALA A 155 -13.23 -17.64 18.44
CA ALA A 155 -14.59 -17.31 18.85
C ALA A 155 -15.58 -18.43 18.55
N GLY A 156 -15.43 -19.13 17.41
CA GLY A 156 -16.28 -20.28 17.08
C GLY A 156 -16.01 -21.48 17.97
N ILE A 157 -14.75 -21.82 18.24
CA ILE A 157 -14.37 -22.91 19.17
C ILE A 157 -14.90 -22.64 20.57
N LEU A 158 -14.84 -21.39 21.04
CA LEU A 158 -15.32 -20.99 22.37
C LEU A 158 -16.84 -20.78 22.42
N GLY A 159 -17.56 -20.89 21.29
CA GLY A 159 -19.01 -20.69 21.24
C GLY A 159 -19.47 -19.29 21.64
N VAL A 160 -18.69 -18.25 21.29
CA VAL A 160 -19.04 -16.85 21.59
C VAL A 160 -20.39 -16.49 20.98
N ASN A 161 -21.20 -15.69 21.68
CA ASN A 161 -22.52 -15.28 21.18
C ASN A 161 -22.45 -14.75 19.72
N ARG A 162 -23.24 -15.36 18.84
CA ARG A 162 -23.25 -15.08 17.39
C ARG A 162 -23.51 -13.61 17.07
N ARG A 163 -24.43 -12.96 17.79
CA ARG A 163 -24.75 -11.54 17.59
C ARG A 163 -23.54 -10.68 17.96
N VAL A 164 -22.92 -10.98 19.10
CA VAL A 164 -21.70 -10.30 19.57
C VAL A 164 -20.58 -10.48 18.56
N PHE A 165 -20.40 -11.69 18.04
CA PHE A 165 -19.42 -11.96 17.00
C PHE A 165 -19.65 -11.11 15.74
N ILE A 166 -20.87 -11.09 15.19
CA ILE A 166 -21.17 -10.39 13.94
C ILE A 166 -20.92 -8.88 14.06
N TRP A 167 -21.48 -8.22 15.08
CA TRP A 167 -21.36 -6.75 15.19
C TRP A 167 -19.92 -6.32 15.51
N THR A 168 -19.22 -7.06 16.37
CA THR A 168 -17.81 -6.75 16.68
C THR A 168 -16.92 -6.95 15.47
N THR A 169 -17.20 -7.96 14.64
CA THR A 169 -16.50 -8.21 13.37
C THR A 169 -16.72 -7.08 12.39
N ALA A 170 -17.97 -6.68 12.16
CA ALA A 170 -18.33 -5.61 11.24
C ALA A 170 -17.61 -4.30 11.61
N LEU A 171 -17.61 -3.94 12.89
CA LEU A 171 -16.90 -2.75 13.36
C LEU A 171 -15.38 -2.91 13.33
N GLY A 172 -14.84 -4.07 13.68
CA GLY A 172 -13.39 -4.26 13.75
C GLY A 172 -12.69 -4.31 12.38
N ILE A 173 -13.38 -4.74 11.31
CA ILE A 173 -12.80 -4.76 9.95
C ILE A 173 -12.79 -3.34 9.35
N LEU A 174 -13.74 -2.49 9.74
CA LEU A 174 -13.96 -1.19 9.11
C LEU A 174 -12.72 -0.27 9.12
N PRO A 175 -11.97 -0.08 10.23
CA PRO A 175 -10.75 0.72 10.21
C PRO A 175 -9.73 0.21 9.22
N TYR A 176 -9.56 -1.11 9.13
CA TYR A 176 -8.66 -1.73 8.18
C TYR A 176 -9.10 -1.46 6.74
N THR A 177 -10.39 -1.68 6.41
CA THR A 177 -10.93 -1.39 5.08
C THR A 177 -10.68 0.07 4.69
N ILE A 178 -10.97 1.03 5.59
CA ILE A 178 -10.73 2.45 5.31
C ILE A 178 -9.22 2.73 5.14
N SER A 179 -8.38 2.09 5.95
CA SER A 179 -6.92 2.24 5.90
C SER A 179 -6.31 1.72 4.61
N VAL A 180 -6.95 0.79 3.91
CA VAL A 180 -6.48 0.27 2.62
C VAL A 180 -7.12 1.00 1.44
N SER A 181 -8.44 1.21 1.49
CA SER A 181 -9.18 1.90 0.42
C SER A 181 -8.77 3.36 0.25
N SER A 182 -8.51 4.08 1.34
CA SER A 182 -8.24 5.53 1.25
C SER A 182 -6.86 5.85 0.67
N PRO A 183 -5.73 5.27 1.13
CA PRO A 183 -4.44 5.50 0.50
C PRO A 183 -4.39 5.06 -0.96
N PHE A 184 -5.11 3.99 -1.32
CA PHE A 184 -5.24 3.57 -2.71
C PHE A 184 -5.88 4.67 -3.58
N ALA A 185 -6.97 5.29 -3.13
CA ALA A 185 -7.53 6.47 -3.81
C ALA A 185 -6.51 7.61 -3.90
N GLY A 186 -5.72 7.82 -2.85
CA GLY A 186 -4.66 8.83 -2.83
C GLY A 186 -3.60 8.61 -3.92
N VAL A 187 -3.11 7.37 -4.06
CA VAL A 187 -2.16 6.98 -5.12
C VAL A 187 -2.79 7.17 -6.50
N ARG A 188 -4.02 6.67 -6.71
CA ARG A 188 -4.68 6.68 -8.02
C ARG A 188 -5.02 8.08 -8.53
N TYR A 189 -5.41 8.99 -7.64
CA TYR A 189 -5.79 10.36 -7.99
C TYR A 189 -4.68 11.39 -7.73
N GLY A 190 -3.50 10.97 -7.27
CA GLY A 190 -2.40 11.86 -6.91
C GLY A 190 -2.75 12.86 -5.79
N ARG A 191 -3.63 12.47 -4.85
CA ARG A 191 -4.13 13.33 -3.77
C ARG A 191 -3.64 12.86 -2.41
N PHE A 192 -3.22 13.80 -1.56
CA PHE A 192 -2.68 13.47 -0.23
C PHE A 192 -3.74 13.23 0.85
N LEU A 193 -4.86 13.95 0.80
CA LEU A 193 -5.92 13.87 1.82
C LEU A 193 -6.41 12.42 2.11
N PRO A 194 -6.57 11.53 1.12
CA PRO A 194 -6.93 10.13 1.37
C PRO A 194 -5.90 9.32 2.18
N PHE A 195 -4.62 9.69 2.17
CA PHE A 195 -3.61 9.05 3.03
C PHE A 195 -3.80 9.41 4.51
N ILE A 196 -4.15 10.66 4.81
CA ILE A 196 -4.50 11.10 6.18
C ILE A 196 -5.77 10.38 6.65
N LEU A 197 -6.79 10.31 5.78
CA LEU A 197 -8.04 9.63 6.07
C LEU A 197 -7.87 8.11 6.24
N GLY A 198 -6.88 7.50 5.58
CA GLY A 198 -6.51 6.10 5.79
C GLY A 198 -5.73 5.85 7.08
N GLY A 199 -4.79 6.74 7.44
CA GLY A 199 -3.98 6.59 8.65
C GLY A 199 -4.75 6.85 9.95
N GLY A 200 -5.69 7.80 9.93
CA GLY A 200 -6.48 8.22 11.10
C GLY A 200 -7.22 7.07 11.79
N PRO A 201 -8.04 6.27 11.09
CA PRO A 201 -8.77 5.13 11.67
C PRO A 201 -7.87 4.08 12.30
N PHE A 202 -6.69 3.81 11.75
CA PHE A 202 -5.74 2.85 12.33
C PHE A 202 -5.13 3.38 13.64
N ILE A 203 -4.76 4.66 13.66
CA ILE A 203 -4.25 5.33 14.86
C ILE A 203 -5.35 5.42 15.93
N LEU A 204 -6.58 5.77 15.55
CA LEU A 204 -7.72 5.84 16.45
C LEU A 204 -8.07 4.46 17.01
N SER A 205 -8.03 3.41 16.19
CA SER A 205 -8.18 2.01 16.61
C SER A 205 -7.15 1.61 17.66
N PHE A 206 -5.90 2.01 17.44
CA PHE A 206 -4.81 1.76 18.38
C PHE A 206 -5.01 2.51 19.70
N ILE A 207 -5.33 3.81 19.65
CA ILE A 207 -5.62 4.62 20.84
C ILE A 207 -6.82 4.06 21.60
N PHE A 208 -7.89 3.70 20.88
CA PHE A 208 -9.09 3.10 21.44
C PHE A 208 -8.78 1.78 22.16
N SER A 209 -7.96 0.92 21.56
CA SER A 209 -7.45 -0.30 22.20
C SER A 209 -6.71 -0.02 23.50
N ILE A 210 -5.84 1.01 23.53
CA ILE A 210 -5.11 1.41 24.74
C ILE A 210 -6.08 1.94 25.82
N VAL A 211 -7.04 2.78 25.45
CA VAL A 211 -8.02 3.37 26.38
C VAL A 211 -8.91 2.30 26.98
N LEU A 212 -9.45 1.39 26.16
CA LEU A 212 -10.24 0.26 26.65
C LEU A 212 -9.41 -0.65 27.55
N ARG A 213 -8.17 -0.97 27.14
CA ARG A 213 -7.27 -1.81 27.96
C ARG A 213 -6.96 -1.17 29.32
N LYS A 214 -6.84 0.16 29.40
CA LYS A 214 -6.67 0.90 30.67
C LYS A 214 -7.90 0.79 31.57
N LYS A 215 -9.13 0.85 31.01
CA LYS A 215 -10.36 0.63 31.78
C LYS A 215 -10.50 -0.83 32.27
N CYS A 216 -9.94 -1.79 31.55
CA CYS A 216 -10.08 -3.21 31.84
C CYS A 216 -9.02 -3.81 32.79
N LYS A 217 -7.98 -3.06 33.20
CA LYS A 217 -6.82 -3.66 33.88
C LYS A 217 -6.88 -3.61 35.40
N ASN A 218 -7.05 -4.79 36.00
CA ASN A 218 -6.46 -5.14 37.29
C ASN A 218 -5.18 -6.00 37.05
N ARG A 219 -4.21 -5.92 37.97
CA ARG A 219 -2.72 -6.07 37.84
C ARG A 219 -2.09 -7.31 37.14
N ASN A 220 -0.86 -7.04 36.65
CA ASN A 220 0.36 -7.86 36.44
C ASN A 220 0.35 -9.10 35.51
N TYR A 221 0.99 -8.98 34.31
CA TYR A 221 2.06 -9.86 33.80
C TYR A 221 2.60 -9.40 32.43
N ARG A 222 3.93 -9.44 32.21
CA ARG A 222 4.66 -9.29 30.91
C ARG A 222 4.50 -8.00 30.07
N GLU A 223 4.22 -6.86 30.69
CA GLU A 223 4.03 -5.61 29.93
C GLU A 223 5.31 -4.95 29.40
N GLY A 224 6.44 -5.07 30.10
CA GLY A 224 7.65 -4.32 29.76
C GLY A 224 8.21 -4.61 28.36
N ARG A 225 8.41 -5.89 28.00
CA ARG A 225 8.99 -6.24 26.68
C ARG A 225 8.09 -5.88 25.49
N VAL A 226 6.77 -6.00 25.65
CA VAL A 226 5.83 -5.64 24.59
C VAL A 226 5.75 -4.12 24.44
N GLN A 227 5.78 -3.37 25.54
CA GLN A 227 5.81 -1.91 25.49
C GLN A 227 7.09 -1.38 24.85
N GLU A 228 8.26 -1.96 25.19
CA GLU A 228 9.52 -1.59 24.54
C GLU A 228 9.51 -1.92 23.04
N MET A 229 9.01 -3.10 22.65
CA MET A 229 8.87 -3.45 21.23
C MET A 229 7.93 -2.50 20.48
N VAL A 230 6.82 -2.10 21.09
CA VAL A 230 5.89 -1.10 20.52
C VAL A 230 6.56 0.26 20.40
N LYS A 231 7.32 0.72 21.41
CA LYS A 231 8.08 1.98 21.33
C LYS A 231 9.09 1.96 20.19
N VAL A 232 9.82 0.85 20.02
CA VAL A 232 10.78 0.68 18.92
C VAL A 232 10.07 0.73 17.56
N ILE A 233 8.95 0.02 17.41
CA ILE A 233 8.15 0.05 16.17
C ILE A 233 7.65 1.47 15.88
N LEU A 234 7.11 2.17 16.89
CA LEU A 234 6.65 3.55 16.73
C LEU A 234 7.79 4.51 16.39
N LEU A 235 8.98 4.33 16.98
CA LEU A 235 10.18 5.10 16.64
C LEU A 235 10.61 4.85 15.19
N VAL A 236 10.62 3.59 14.74
CA VAL A 236 10.95 3.25 13.35
C VAL A 236 9.94 3.88 12.39
N LEU A 237 8.63 3.76 12.67
CA LEU A 237 7.58 4.38 11.86
C LEU A 237 7.70 5.92 11.84
N PHE A 238 8.04 6.53 12.98
CA PHE A 238 8.29 7.96 13.07
C PHE A 238 9.50 8.39 12.23
N LEU A 239 10.60 7.65 12.27
CA LEU A 239 11.78 7.91 11.45
C LEU A 239 11.50 7.72 9.95
N LEU A 240 10.71 6.71 9.57
CA LEU A 240 10.27 6.51 8.18
C LEU A 240 9.35 7.65 7.71
N ALA A 241 8.42 8.10 8.56
CA ALA A 241 7.59 9.26 8.27
C ALA A 241 8.44 10.53 8.12
N LEU A 242 9.45 10.74 8.96
CA LEU A 242 10.39 11.85 8.81
C LEU A 242 11.17 11.77 7.48
N TYR A 243 11.51 10.57 7.02
CA TYR A 243 12.27 10.36 5.79
C TYR A 243 11.46 10.48 4.50
N TRP A 244 10.18 10.06 4.48
CA TRP A 244 9.32 10.10 3.29
C TRP A 244 8.26 11.20 3.33
N LEU A 245 7.54 11.32 4.45
CA LEU A 245 6.35 12.15 4.55
C LEU A 245 6.68 13.64 4.68
N VAL A 246 7.65 13.98 5.54
CA VAL A 246 8.03 15.38 5.77
C VAL A 246 8.59 16.03 4.49
N PRO A 247 9.55 15.43 3.77
CA PRO A 247 9.98 15.89 2.46
C PRO A 247 8.84 16.18 1.50
N TYR A 248 7.91 15.25 1.38
CA TYR A 248 6.77 15.38 0.50
C TYR A 248 5.83 16.52 0.91
N ILE A 249 5.52 16.67 2.21
CA ILE A 249 4.69 17.78 2.69
C ILE A 249 5.37 19.14 2.40
N LEU A 250 6.67 19.24 2.65
CA LEU A 250 7.42 20.48 2.40
C LEU A 250 7.45 20.83 0.90
N THR A 251 7.67 19.85 0.03
CA THR A 251 7.80 20.08 -1.43
C THR A 251 6.44 20.13 -2.11
N ALA A 252 5.65 19.06 -2.03
CA ALA A 252 4.36 18.91 -2.70
C ALA A 252 3.23 19.70 -2.01
N GLY A 253 3.30 19.92 -0.69
CA GLY A 253 2.37 20.82 0.01
C GLY A 253 2.79 22.28 -0.13
N PHE A 254 3.91 22.65 0.50
CA PHE A 254 4.32 24.06 0.64
C PHE A 254 5.19 24.60 -0.49
N GLY A 255 5.68 23.77 -1.42
CA GLY A 255 6.55 24.23 -2.51
C GLY A 255 7.97 24.59 -2.05
N ILE A 256 8.38 24.18 -0.86
CA ILE A 256 9.70 24.50 -0.32
C ILE A 256 10.77 23.72 -1.09
N GLY A 257 11.76 24.45 -1.62
CA GLY A 257 12.89 23.86 -2.34
C GLY A 257 12.58 23.34 -3.75
N VAL A 258 11.37 23.59 -4.25
CA VAL A 258 10.93 23.21 -5.60
C VAL A 258 10.33 24.41 -6.33
N LEU A 259 10.46 24.43 -7.65
CA LEU A 259 9.82 25.43 -8.49
C LEU A 259 8.50 24.85 -9.01
N LYS A 260 7.39 25.34 -8.46
CA LYS A 260 6.03 25.04 -8.93
C LYS A 260 5.44 26.13 -9.80
N ARG A 261 5.74 27.39 -9.45
CA ARG A 261 5.30 28.59 -10.15
C ARG A 261 6.37 29.66 -9.93
N LYS A 262 6.74 30.36 -11.00
CA LYS A 262 7.53 31.58 -10.90
C LYS A 262 6.56 32.75 -11.05
N ASP A 263 6.47 33.61 -10.05
CA ASP A 263 5.68 34.84 -10.13
C ASP A 263 6.30 35.77 -11.16
N SER A 264 5.73 35.78 -12.37
CA SER A 264 5.92 36.84 -13.37
C SER A 264 5.23 36.46 -14.69
N SER A 265 4.24 37.26 -15.08
CA SER A 265 3.60 37.36 -16.41
C SER A 265 2.75 36.17 -16.86
N ALA A 266 1.73 36.43 -17.69
CA ALA A 266 0.83 35.48 -18.34
C ALA A 266 1.55 34.55 -19.34
N LYS A 267 2.51 33.76 -18.86
CA LYS A 267 3.29 32.81 -19.67
C LYS A 267 3.07 31.41 -19.13
N ILE A 268 2.88 30.48 -20.05
CA ILE A 268 2.74 29.04 -19.80
C ILE A 268 4.01 28.36 -20.30
N ALA A 269 4.58 27.47 -19.50
CA ALA A 269 5.71 26.65 -19.90
C ALA A 269 5.24 25.22 -20.15
N PHE A 270 5.41 24.73 -21.38
CA PHE A 270 5.18 23.32 -21.69
C PHE A 270 6.35 22.47 -21.21
N THR A 271 6.04 21.41 -20.48
CA THR A 271 7.05 20.44 -20.02
C THR A 271 6.56 19.03 -20.29
N PHE A 272 7.45 18.17 -20.79
CA PHE A 272 7.15 16.77 -21.10
C PHE A 272 8.11 15.85 -20.38
N ASP A 273 7.58 14.85 -19.70
CA ASP A 273 8.36 13.86 -18.93
C ASP A 273 8.50 12.55 -19.73
N ASP A 274 9.28 11.61 -19.21
CA ASP A 274 9.44 10.24 -19.72
C ASP A 274 10.08 10.07 -21.11
N GLY A 275 10.49 11.16 -21.76
CA GLY A 275 11.27 11.12 -22.99
C GLY A 275 12.68 10.53 -22.79
N SER A 276 13.38 10.09 -23.83
CA SER A 276 12.97 10.09 -25.24
C SER A 276 12.34 8.75 -25.63
N ASN A 277 11.12 8.78 -26.15
CA ASN A 277 10.46 7.66 -26.82
C ASN A 277 10.67 7.77 -28.35
N SER A 278 11.11 6.69 -29.00
CA SER A 278 11.46 6.70 -30.43
C SER A 278 10.31 6.97 -31.38
N ILE A 279 9.06 6.77 -30.95
CA ILE A 279 7.86 6.96 -31.78
C ILE A 279 7.26 8.35 -31.55
N TYR A 280 7.03 8.71 -30.29
CA TYR A 280 6.24 9.90 -29.94
C TYR A 280 7.07 11.18 -29.82
N THR A 281 8.34 11.09 -29.42
CA THR A 281 9.19 12.30 -29.27
C THR A 281 9.39 13.02 -30.60
N PRO A 282 9.69 12.33 -31.72
CA PRO A 282 9.79 12.98 -33.03
C PRO A 282 8.50 13.71 -33.44
N GLN A 283 7.34 13.06 -33.28
CA GLN A 283 6.03 13.62 -33.63
C GLN A 283 5.72 14.88 -32.81
N LEU A 284 6.05 14.85 -31.51
CA LEU A 284 5.89 16.00 -30.64
C LEU A 284 6.83 17.16 -31.02
N LEU A 285 8.08 16.87 -31.38
CA LEU A 285 9.02 17.88 -31.87
C LEU A 285 8.52 18.53 -33.17
N ASP A 286 8.02 17.73 -34.11
CA ASP A 286 7.42 18.24 -35.35
C ASP A 286 6.24 19.17 -35.05
N LEU A 287 5.36 18.79 -34.12
CA LEU A 287 4.23 19.62 -33.72
C LEU A 287 4.68 20.93 -33.06
N LEU A 288 5.66 20.88 -32.16
CA LEU A 288 6.21 22.08 -31.51
C LEU A 288 6.85 23.01 -32.53
N LYS A 289 7.56 22.46 -33.52
CA LYS A 289 8.18 23.21 -34.61
C LYS A 289 7.15 23.89 -35.49
N ILE A 290 6.09 23.18 -35.91
CA ILE A 290 4.98 23.75 -36.72
C ILE A 290 4.32 24.93 -36.00
N ASN A 291 4.16 24.83 -34.68
CA ASN A 291 3.53 25.87 -33.87
C ASN A 291 4.52 26.93 -33.35
N ASN A 292 5.80 26.86 -33.75
CA ASN A 292 6.88 27.74 -33.27
C ASN A 292 6.96 27.83 -31.72
N MET A 293 6.70 26.71 -31.04
CA MET A 293 6.70 26.62 -29.58
C MET A 293 8.00 25.98 -29.06
N LYS A 294 8.44 26.41 -27.88
CA LYS A 294 9.54 25.76 -27.14
C LYS A 294 8.99 25.11 -25.87
N ALA A 295 9.55 23.94 -25.54
CA ALA A 295 9.20 23.18 -24.35
C ALA A 295 10.45 22.75 -23.58
N THR A 296 10.23 22.24 -22.38
CA THR A 296 11.25 21.55 -21.58
C THR A 296 10.99 20.04 -21.59
N PHE A 297 12.01 19.25 -21.88
CA PHE A 297 11.93 17.78 -21.86
C PHE A 297 12.69 17.24 -20.67
N PHE A 298 11.99 16.62 -19.72
CA PHE A 298 12.61 15.87 -18.63
C PHE A 298 12.84 14.44 -19.09
N VAL A 299 14.10 14.13 -19.44
CA VAL A 299 14.45 12.86 -20.07
C VAL A 299 14.98 11.83 -19.07
N VAL A 300 14.61 10.57 -19.27
CA VAL A 300 15.14 9.43 -18.52
C VAL A 300 16.51 9.08 -19.09
N GLY A 301 17.53 9.07 -18.23
CA GLY A 301 18.93 8.92 -18.66
C GLY A 301 19.21 7.65 -19.46
N SER A 302 18.58 6.51 -19.13
CA SER A 302 18.74 5.28 -19.91
C SER A 302 18.18 5.39 -21.32
N LYS A 303 17.10 6.16 -21.51
CA LYS A 303 16.52 6.43 -22.84
C LYS A 303 17.36 7.44 -23.61
N ALA A 304 17.92 8.44 -22.93
CA ALA A 304 18.86 9.39 -23.53
C ALA A 304 20.15 8.69 -24.02
N GLU A 305 20.63 7.70 -23.27
CA GLU A 305 21.77 6.85 -23.66
C GLU A 305 21.43 5.96 -24.86
N GLN A 306 20.18 5.49 -24.94
CA GLN A 306 19.71 4.62 -26.02
C GLN A 306 19.40 5.37 -27.32
N TYR A 307 18.91 6.61 -27.24
CA TYR A 307 18.46 7.42 -28.37
C TYR A 307 19.13 8.81 -28.37
N PRO A 308 20.48 8.87 -28.50
CA PRO A 308 21.21 10.14 -28.45
C PRO A 308 20.78 11.11 -29.55
N GLU A 309 20.42 10.61 -30.74
CA GLU A 309 19.96 11.40 -31.87
C GLU A 309 18.71 12.23 -31.54
N LEU A 310 17.82 11.71 -30.69
CA LEU A 310 16.64 12.45 -30.23
C LEU A 310 17.02 13.55 -29.25
N ILE A 311 18.02 13.31 -28.40
CA ILE A 311 18.52 14.32 -27.45
C ILE A 311 19.20 15.46 -28.21
N GLU A 312 20.02 15.15 -29.23
CA GLU A 312 20.61 16.13 -30.13
C GLU A 312 19.53 16.94 -30.84
N ARG A 313 18.50 16.28 -31.37
CA ARG A 313 17.38 16.94 -32.05
C ARG A 313 16.61 17.88 -31.12
N ILE A 314 16.26 17.42 -29.91
CA ILE A 314 15.61 18.25 -28.89
C ILE A 314 16.43 19.54 -28.66
N ARG A 315 17.76 19.40 -28.55
CA ARG A 315 18.65 20.53 -28.33
C ARG A 315 18.77 21.44 -29.55
N ALA A 316 18.98 20.87 -30.73
CA ALA A 316 19.13 21.60 -31.99
C ALA A 316 17.87 22.42 -32.35
N GLU A 317 16.69 21.91 -31.98
CA GLU A 317 15.43 22.63 -32.13
C GLU A 317 15.19 23.67 -31.02
N GLY A 318 16.14 23.90 -30.12
CA GLY A 318 16.13 24.99 -29.14
C GLY A 318 15.27 24.71 -27.90
N HIS A 319 14.99 23.45 -27.59
CA HIS A 319 14.28 23.06 -26.38
C HIS A 319 15.24 22.94 -25.18
N LEU A 320 14.67 23.05 -23.98
CA LEU A 320 15.41 22.86 -22.74
C LEU A 320 15.39 21.39 -22.33
N ILE A 321 16.52 20.85 -21.86
CA ILE A 321 16.60 19.46 -21.39
C ILE A 321 16.82 19.45 -19.87
N GLY A 322 15.94 18.72 -19.17
CA GLY A 322 16.04 18.42 -17.76
C GLY A 322 16.20 16.92 -17.51
N ILE A 323 16.56 16.56 -16.29
CA ILE A 323 16.77 15.16 -15.89
C ILE A 323 15.47 14.58 -15.30
N HIS A 324 15.09 13.37 -15.70
CA HIS A 324 14.03 12.56 -15.09
C HIS A 324 14.56 11.25 -14.49
N ASN A 325 15.66 11.34 -13.74
CA ASN A 325 16.46 10.23 -13.22
C ASN A 325 17.14 9.40 -14.34
N TYR A 326 17.88 8.34 -14.00
CA TYR A 326 18.47 7.42 -14.99
C TYR A 326 17.50 6.31 -15.37
N VAL A 327 16.71 5.82 -14.41
CA VAL A 327 15.60 4.90 -14.61
C VAL A 327 14.33 5.50 -14.04
N HIS A 328 13.17 5.20 -14.64
CA HIS A 328 11.88 5.69 -14.18
C HIS A 328 11.39 4.93 -12.93
N LYS A 329 12.07 5.17 -11.80
CA LYS A 329 11.72 4.64 -10.47
C LYS A 329 11.55 5.78 -9.48
N SER A 330 10.59 5.66 -8.57
CA SER A 330 10.35 6.65 -7.52
C SER A 330 11.54 6.76 -6.57
N ASN A 331 11.88 7.99 -6.16
CA ASN A 331 12.94 8.20 -5.17
C ASN A 331 12.60 7.60 -3.80
N TRP A 332 11.34 7.33 -3.48
CA TRP A 332 10.97 6.71 -2.19
C TRP A 332 11.50 5.29 -2.04
N ILE A 333 11.71 4.58 -3.14
CA ILE A 333 12.23 3.20 -3.17
C ILE A 333 13.73 3.13 -3.50
N MET A 334 14.40 4.27 -3.63
CA MET A 334 15.84 4.35 -3.91
C MET A 334 16.60 4.93 -2.72
N ASP A 335 17.80 4.42 -2.48
CA ASP A 335 18.70 4.99 -1.49
C ASP A 335 19.39 6.26 -2.01
N HIS A 336 19.97 7.03 -1.07
CA HIS A 336 20.66 8.29 -1.34
C HIS A 336 21.78 8.19 -2.39
N TRP A 337 22.57 7.11 -2.32
CA TRP A 337 23.73 6.92 -3.19
C TRP A 337 23.30 6.59 -4.61
N MET A 338 22.25 5.79 -4.74
CA MET A 338 21.63 5.44 -6.01
C MET A 338 21.07 6.68 -6.72
N ILE A 339 20.29 7.52 -6.02
CA ILE A 339 19.75 8.76 -6.59
C ILE A 339 20.90 9.66 -7.08
N ARG A 340 21.93 9.86 -6.24
CA ARG A 340 23.10 10.67 -6.61
C ARG A 340 23.84 10.13 -7.83
N ARG A 341 24.05 8.82 -7.89
CA ARG A 341 24.71 8.15 -9.01
C ARG A 341 23.90 8.29 -10.29
N HIS A 342 22.59 8.06 -10.22
CA HIS A 342 21.72 8.18 -11.39
C HIS A 342 21.69 9.60 -11.94
N LEU A 343 21.52 10.62 -11.09
CA LEU A 343 21.52 12.00 -11.56
C LEU A 343 22.86 12.42 -12.15
N ARG A 344 23.98 12.00 -11.55
CA ARG A 344 25.30 12.26 -12.12
C ARG A 344 25.46 11.56 -13.48
N LYS A 345 25.06 10.30 -13.59
CA LYS A 345 25.12 9.52 -14.83
C LYS A 345 24.27 10.19 -15.92
N SER A 346 23.00 10.48 -15.65
CA SER A 346 22.12 11.16 -16.61
C SER A 346 22.65 12.52 -17.03
N ALA A 347 23.15 13.32 -16.09
CA ALA A 347 23.73 14.63 -16.40
C ALA A 347 24.96 14.51 -17.32
N SER A 348 25.85 13.55 -17.06
CA SER A 348 27.03 13.31 -17.90
C SER A 348 26.66 12.79 -19.29
N ILE A 349 25.64 11.92 -19.42
CA ILE A 349 25.14 11.48 -20.73
C ILE A 349 24.64 12.68 -21.53
N ILE A 350 23.76 13.50 -20.93
CA ILE A 350 23.18 14.66 -21.62
C ILE A 350 24.26 15.68 -21.97
N GLU A 351 25.21 15.94 -21.07
CA GLU A 351 26.35 16.85 -21.31
C GLU A 351 27.24 16.35 -22.45
N ASN A 352 27.54 15.06 -22.51
CA ASN A 352 28.36 14.48 -23.58
C ASN A 352 27.66 14.58 -24.95
N ILE A 353 26.33 14.48 -24.99
CA ILE A 353 25.56 14.56 -26.24
C ILE A 353 25.36 16.02 -26.68
N THR A 354 25.04 16.92 -25.75
CA THR A 354 24.57 18.27 -26.07
C THR A 354 25.60 19.37 -25.85
N GLY A 355 26.73 19.06 -25.19
CA GLY A 355 27.72 20.03 -24.73
C GLY A 355 27.28 20.86 -23.51
N GLU A 356 26.04 20.69 -23.02
CA GLU A 356 25.52 21.44 -21.89
C GLU A 356 25.08 20.53 -20.74
N ARG A 357 25.55 20.86 -19.53
CA ARG A 357 25.16 20.12 -18.34
C ARG A 357 23.76 20.55 -17.87
N PRO A 358 22.78 19.64 -17.79
CA PRO A 358 21.43 19.99 -17.35
C PRO A 358 21.40 20.34 -15.86
N ILE A 359 20.74 21.45 -15.53
CA ILE A 359 20.57 21.94 -14.15
C ILE A 359 19.16 21.74 -13.60
N TYR A 360 18.20 21.37 -14.45
CA TYR A 360 16.81 21.14 -14.06
C TYR A 360 16.58 19.65 -13.80
N TYR A 361 15.87 19.35 -12.72
CA TYR A 361 15.56 17.99 -12.32
C TYR A 361 14.09 17.87 -11.96
N ARG A 362 13.42 16.84 -12.48
CA ARG A 362 12.09 16.44 -12.03
C ARG A 362 12.17 14.98 -11.57
N PRO A 363 11.85 14.66 -10.30
CA PRO A 363 11.86 13.29 -9.82
C PRO A 363 10.69 12.49 -10.42
N PRO A 364 10.87 11.20 -10.75
CA PRO A 364 9.77 10.32 -11.13
C PRO A 364 8.63 10.37 -10.11
N TRP A 365 7.42 10.53 -10.62
CA TRP A 365 6.16 10.59 -9.85
C TRP A 365 6.04 11.83 -8.94
N GLY A 366 6.96 12.80 -9.05
CA GLY A 366 6.97 13.99 -8.20
C GLY A 366 7.32 13.70 -6.74
N LEU A 367 7.79 12.49 -6.42
CA LEU A 367 8.06 12.05 -5.06
C LEU A 367 9.53 12.26 -4.70
N LEU A 368 9.76 13.00 -3.61
CA LEU A 368 11.08 13.31 -3.08
C LEU A 368 11.23 12.70 -1.67
N ASN A 369 12.46 12.41 -1.29
CA ASN A 369 12.83 12.03 0.08
C ASN A 369 13.88 13.02 0.64
N VAL A 370 14.33 12.82 1.89
CA VAL A 370 15.29 13.74 2.54
C VAL A 370 16.59 13.91 1.72
N SER A 371 17.03 12.87 1.02
CA SER A 371 18.23 12.89 0.17
C SER A 371 18.16 13.95 -0.91
N ASP A 372 16.96 14.24 -1.42
CA ASP A 372 16.74 15.19 -2.50
C ASP A 372 17.00 16.65 -2.09
N PHE A 373 16.85 16.98 -0.80
CA PHE A 373 17.19 18.31 -0.31
C PHE A 373 18.68 18.62 -0.45
N PHE A 374 19.55 17.60 -0.34
CA PHE A 374 20.98 17.78 -0.59
C PHE A 374 21.30 18.01 -2.07
N LEU A 375 20.37 17.66 -2.97
CA LEU A 375 20.51 17.85 -4.41
C LEU A 375 20.08 19.26 -4.85
N MET A 376 19.28 19.96 -4.06
CA MET A 376 18.83 21.34 -4.35
C MET A 376 19.99 22.33 -4.47
N LYS A 377 21.17 22.02 -3.90
CA LYS A 377 22.40 22.80 -4.10
C LYS A 377 22.94 22.72 -5.52
N LYS A 378 22.59 21.68 -6.29
CA LYS A 378 23.12 21.38 -7.62
C LYS A 378 22.07 21.46 -8.72
N TYR A 379 20.81 21.16 -8.40
CA TYR A 379 19.73 21.10 -9.35
C TYR A 379 18.55 21.97 -8.92
N LYS A 380 17.92 22.62 -9.90
CA LYS A 380 16.62 23.28 -9.74
C LYS A 380 15.53 22.23 -9.90
N ILE A 381 14.90 21.85 -8.79
CA ILE A 381 13.86 20.82 -8.78
C ILE A 381 12.54 21.42 -9.25
N ILE A 382 11.89 20.82 -10.25
CA ILE A 382 10.60 21.24 -10.79
C ILE A 382 9.52 20.22 -10.37
N LEU A 383 8.41 20.70 -9.81
CA LEU A 383 7.22 19.89 -9.47
C LEU A 383 5.95 20.49 -10.07
#